data_AF-A0A4S2IQI5-F1
#
_entry.id   AF-A0A4S2IQI5-F1
#
_cell.length_a   1.000
_cell.length_b   1.000
_cell.length_c   1.000
_cell.angle_alpha   90.00
_cell.angle_beta   90.00
_cell.angle_gamma   90.00
#
_symmetry.space_group_name_H-M   'P 1'
#
loop_
_entity.id
_entity.type
_entity.pdbx_description
1 polymer ?
#
loop_
_entity_poly.entity_id
_entity_poly.type
_entity_poly.pdbx_seq_one_letter_code
_entity_poly.pdbx_strand_id
1 'polypeptide(L)'
;MPGVGKSALAVEVAVALDQYFADGILRVDFAGVVPEGLLRHEHVVARLLNDLGVRPATPTLDGMISAYRTALADRAVLLILDNARNEEHVRPLLPPAGPSAAIVVGRRHLDGLGIREDADLIALEPLDRADATELLRVRLGEDRMRTAAPFVADIVEHCSGLPLAIKIMAARITRRSAQALPDMVRELRVESTRLRSLDLGSEDLSVRLSLDASHRQLSAPASRLLRRLAIHPGPTISWAALRAIDPEDAAHAGEATDELLRMSLVTESSFERYALHDLVRVYAEALSYEWTRVERLRIVRRVLHFLLHQAWACDRRLEPGRRLPIDRPDTLSVMTPTDTADAMKWFEAEYSTLTNAVALAQRHGLDRYTWLLSMALVTFQWRSDRHLDALCGLTRALPAATRESGPADVAMVHRMLAGTHRALGNAADAMRELNGAVRISDDDGDVLGAALGRHTLGVLLQEGGAPGEALEHFGAALSAFEELDDILGQGAVLNGISSARYDLGQHEEAMKHCLRSLSLLEGTGDINGQAHARFSLGRIQMARANPEAAAIELVRARVLYRSLAYGSREARTLVWLAKALRDSGRDTESAEAIRQARAVLRRLGETDIDAALDRLVHLR
;
A
#
# COMPACT_ATOMS: atom_id res chain seq x y z
N MET A 1 9.23 -15.53 13.02
CA MET A 1 7.78 -15.87 13.04
C MET A 1 7.54 -17.31 13.56
N PRO A 2 6.42 -17.59 14.27
CA PRO A 2 6.00 -18.96 14.61
C PRO A 2 5.64 -19.80 13.37
N GLY A 3 5.91 -21.11 13.39
CA GLY A 3 5.56 -22.02 12.27
C GLY A 3 6.44 -21.93 11.01
N VAL A 4 7.46 -21.07 10.99
CA VAL A 4 8.38 -20.87 9.84
C VAL A 4 9.39 -22.00 9.63
N GLY A 5 9.43 -22.99 10.54
CA GLY A 5 10.29 -24.18 10.38
C GLY A 5 11.65 -24.14 11.07
N LYS A 6 11.91 -23.17 11.95
CA LYS A 6 13.20 -23.04 12.67
C LYS A 6 13.66 -24.34 13.37
N SER A 7 12.77 -24.99 14.11
CA SER A 7 13.08 -26.24 14.80
C SER A 7 13.39 -27.40 13.83
N ALA A 8 12.72 -27.43 12.68
CA ALA A 8 13.01 -28.42 11.64
C ALA A 8 14.38 -28.15 11.00
N LEU A 9 14.69 -26.89 10.67
CA LEU A 9 15.99 -26.49 10.14
C LEU A 9 17.13 -26.84 11.11
N ALA A 10 16.96 -26.57 12.40
CA ALA A 10 17.97 -26.90 13.42
C ALA A 10 18.25 -28.41 13.47
N VAL A 11 17.22 -29.25 13.33
CA VAL A 11 17.38 -30.71 13.26
C VAL A 11 18.08 -31.14 11.97
N GLU A 12 17.70 -30.60 10.81
CA GLU A 12 18.34 -30.93 9.53
C GLU A 12 19.83 -30.50 9.50
N VAL A 13 20.14 -29.32 10.05
CA VAL A 13 21.53 -28.86 10.20
C VAL A 13 22.30 -29.80 11.14
N ALA A 14 21.69 -30.21 12.25
CA ALA A 14 22.33 -31.15 13.16
C ALA A 14 22.64 -32.50 12.50
N VAL A 15 21.72 -33.02 11.67
CA VAL A 15 21.96 -34.23 10.88
C VAL A 15 23.09 -34.02 9.86
N ALA A 16 23.13 -32.87 9.18
CA ALA A 16 24.18 -32.56 8.20
C ALA A 16 25.57 -32.39 8.85
N LEU A 17 25.62 -31.99 10.13
CA LEU A 17 26.84 -31.76 10.88
C LEU A 17 27.25 -32.93 11.79
N ASP A 18 26.48 -34.02 11.85
CA ASP A 18 26.68 -35.15 12.76
C ASP A 18 28.13 -35.69 12.73
N GLN A 19 28.73 -35.78 11.55
CA GLN A 19 30.11 -36.25 11.37
C GLN A 19 31.19 -35.39 12.05
N TYR A 20 30.88 -34.14 12.42
CA TYR A 20 31.81 -33.22 13.08
C TYR A 20 31.72 -33.26 14.61
N PHE A 21 30.68 -33.88 15.17
CA PHE A 21 30.41 -33.92 16.61
C PHE A 21 30.44 -35.37 17.11
N ALA A 22 31.66 -35.90 17.29
CA ALA A 22 31.91 -37.30 17.62
C ALA A 22 31.28 -37.78 18.95
N ASP A 23 31.02 -36.85 19.88
CA ASP A 23 30.40 -37.15 21.17
C ASP A 23 28.86 -37.01 21.14
N GLY A 24 28.30 -36.70 19.97
CA GLY A 24 26.86 -36.77 19.68
C GLY A 24 26.13 -35.44 19.71
N ILE A 25 24.80 -35.54 19.57
CA ILE A 25 23.88 -34.40 19.47
C ILE A 25 22.88 -34.48 20.62
N LEU A 26 22.77 -33.41 21.41
CA LEU A 26 21.83 -33.31 22.52
C LEU A 26 20.77 -32.25 22.22
N ARG A 27 19.49 -32.63 22.28
CA ARG A 27 18.36 -31.72 22.07
C ARG A 27 17.58 -31.46 23.35
N VAL A 28 17.39 -30.18 23.66
CA VAL A 28 16.53 -29.67 24.71
C VAL A 28 15.38 -28.90 24.07
N ASP A 29 14.15 -29.29 24.39
CA ASP A 29 12.96 -28.52 24.01
C ASP A 29 12.35 -27.88 25.25
N PHE A 30 12.43 -26.56 25.33
CA PHE A 30 11.91 -25.79 26.46
C PHE A 30 10.38 -25.69 26.51
N ALA A 31 9.69 -26.05 25.43
CA ALA A 31 8.23 -26.11 25.37
C ALA A 31 7.65 -27.50 25.68
N GLY A 32 8.50 -28.47 26.04
CA GLY A 32 8.08 -29.86 26.33
C GLY A 32 7.00 -29.95 27.43
N VAL A 33 6.22 -31.05 27.39
CA VAL A 33 5.05 -31.31 28.25
C VAL A 33 5.43 -31.31 29.74
N VAL A 34 5.24 -30.17 30.40
CA VAL A 34 5.19 -30.07 31.87
C VAL A 34 3.86 -29.39 32.24
N PRO A 35 3.03 -29.98 33.11
CA PRO A 35 1.70 -29.46 33.46
C PRO A 35 1.67 -28.05 34.09
N GLU A 36 2.81 -27.50 34.52
CA GLU A 36 2.86 -26.27 35.35
C GLU A 36 3.85 -25.19 34.85
N GLY A 37 4.22 -25.19 33.57
CA GLY A 37 5.02 -24.11 32.96
C GLY A 37 6.43 -24.53 32.53
N LEU A 38 7.24 -23.54 32.15
CA LEU A 38 8.60 -23.71 31.59
C LEU A 38 9.44 -24.68 32.42
N LEU A 39 10.17 -25.58 31.73
CA LEU A 39 11.17 -26.45 32.37
C LEU A 39 12.15 -25.60 33.19
N ARG A 40 12.22 -25.87 34.50
CA ARG A 40 13.22 -25.22 35.37
C ARG A 40 14.63 -25.64 34.95
N HIS A 41 15.58 -24.71 34.98
CA HIS A 41 16.99 -24.94 34.60
C HIS A 41 17.60 -26.16 35.29
N GLU A 42 17.28 -26.42 36.55
CA GLU A 42 17.80 -27.56 37.30
C GLU A 42 17.47 -28.89 36.63
N HIS A 43 16.24 -29.05 36.10
CA HIS A 43 15.83 -30.27 35.42
C HIS A 43 16.52 -30.44 34.07
N VAL A 44 16.72 -29.35 33.34
CA VAL A 44 17.39 -29.35 32.04
C VAL A 44 18.86 -29.74 32.20
N VAL A 45 19.58 -29.07 33.12
CA VAL A 45 21.01 -29.35 33.36
C VAL A 45 21.19 -30.77 33.91
N ALA A 46 20.32 -31.22 34.83
CA ALA A 46 20.39 -32.58 35.37
C ALA A 46 20.20 -33.64 34.27
N ARG A 47 19.28 -33.42 33.33
CA ARG A 47 19.09 -34.30 32.16
C ARG A 47 20.34 -34.33 31.29
N LEU A 48 20.91 -33.17 30.95
CA LEU A 48 22.12 -33.08 30.13
C LEU A 48 23.32 -33.77 30.81
N LEU A 49 23.48 -33.60 32.12
CA LEU A 49 24.53 -34.28 32.90
C LEU A 49 24.37 -35.81 32.87
N ASN A 50 23.14 -36.31 32.97
CA ASN A 50 22.86 -37.74 32.83
C ASN A 50 23.18 -38.26 31.43
N ASP A 51 22.79 -37.54 30.38
CA ASP A 51 23.08 -37.90 28.99
C ASP A 51 24.60 -37.90 28.72
N LEU A 52 25.36 -37.01 29.37
CA LEU A 52 26.82 -36.94 29.30
C LEU A 52 27.52 -37.95 30.25
N GLY A 53 26.79 -38.63 31.13
CA GLY A 53 27.34 -39.58 32.11
C GLY A 53 28.18 -38.93 33.21
N VAL A 54 27.94 -37.66 33.55
CA VAL A 54 28.73 -36.88 34.52
C VAL A 54 27.93 -36.61 35.78
N ARG A 55 28.56 -36.80 36.95
CA ARG A 55 27.97 -36.46 38.25
C ARG A 55 28.53 -35.14 38.76
N PRO A 56 27.69 -34.17 39.15
CA PRO A 56 28.14 -32.90 39.69
C PRO A 56 28.70 -33.08 41.11
N ALA A 57 29.67 -32.25 41.48
CA ALA A 57 30.27 -32.27 42.82
C ALA A 57 29.29 -31.80 43.91
N THR A 58 28.38 -30.88 43.57
CA THR A 58 27.31 -30.40 44.44
C THR A 58 25.97 -30.42 43.71
N PRO A 59 24.84 -30.67 44.40
CA PRO A 59 23.51 -30.68 43.79
C PRO A 59 22.93 -29.26 43.56
N THR A 60 23.75 -28.22 43.66
CA THR A 60 23.36 -26.83 43.42
C THR A 60 23.34 -26.54 41.92
N LEU A 61 22.52 -25.59 41.46
CA LEU A 61 22.47 -25.20 40.04
C LEU A 61 23.85 -24.79 39.50
N ASP A 62 24.60 -23.97 40.27
CA ASP A 62 25.96 -23.58 39.91
C ASP A 62 26.92 -24.77 39.82
N GLY A 63 26.80 -25.73 40.74
CA GLY A 63 27.59 -26.96 40.73
C GLY A 63 27.29 -27.85 39.53
N MET A 64 26.00 -27.95 39.16
CA MET A 64 25.54 -28.67 37.98
C MET A 64 26.02 -28.00 36.68
N ILE A 65 25.90 -26.67 36.57
CA ILE A 65 26.39 -25.91 35.40
C ILE A 65 27.90 -26.03 35.27
N SER A 66 28.64 -25.93 36.39
CA SER A 66 30.10 -26.09 36.39
C SER A 66 30.52 -27.47 35.88
N ALA A 67 29.93 -28.53 36.44
CA ALA A 67 30.20 -29.91 36.01
C ALA A 67 29.82 -30.14 34.53
N TYR A 68 28.71 -29.57 34.09
CA TYR A 68 28.25 -29.63 32.70
C TYR A 68 29.23 -28.95 31.74
N ARG A 69 29.68 -27.73 32.05
CA ARG A 69 30.65 -27.00 31.22
C ARG A 69 32.01 -27.69 31.21
N THR A 70 32.47 -28.23 32.34
CA THR A 70 33.69 -29.05 32.38
C THR A 70 33.56 -30.29 31.52
N ALA A 71 32.40 -30.96 31.52
CA ALA A 71 32.17 -32.13 30.69
C ALA A 71 32.23 -31.83 29.18
N LEU A 72 31.82 -30.63 28.76
CA LEU A 72 31.82 -30.20 27.36
C LEU A 72 33.16 -29.65 26.87
N ALA A 73 34.09 -29.30 27.77
CA ALA A 73 35.34 -28.65 27.39
C ALA A 73 36.19 -29.48 26.40
N ASP A 74 36.22 -30.80 26.59
CA ASP A 74 37.01 -31.74 25.78
C ASP A 74 36.16 -32.64 24.88
N ARG A 75 34.85 -32.39 24.77
CA ARG A 75 33.92 -33.19 23.96
C ARG A 75 33.38 -32.40 22.78
N ALA A 76 33.23 -33.06 21.64
CA ALA A 76 32.62 -32.51 20.44
C ALA A 76 31.12 -32.84 20.44
N VAL A 77 30.32 -32.03 21.14
CA VAL A 77 28.86 -32.18 21.24
C VAL A 77 28.16 -31.02 20.55
N LEU A 78 27.10 -31.31 19.80
CA LEU A 78 26.17 -30.30 19.28
C LEU A 78 24.92 -30.21 20.15
N LEU A 79 24.67 -29.03 20.70
CA LEU A 79 23.47 -28.74 21.50
C LEU A 79 22.39 -28.06 20.65
N ILE A 80 21.18 -28.60 20.66
CA ILE A 80 20.01 -27.94 20.08
C ILE A 80 19.13 -27.45 21.22
N LEU A 81 19.07 -26.13 21.40
CA LEU A 81 18.28 -25.45 22.44
C LEU A 81 17.01 -24.87 21.80
N ASP A 82 15.95 -25.67 21.76
CA ASP A 82 14.70 -25.39 21.02
C ASP A 82 13.64 -24.72 21.91
N ASN A 83 12.85 -23.83 21.31
CA ASN A 83 11.87 -22.96 21.99
C ASN A 83 12.46 -22.06 23.11
N ALA A 84 13.67 -21.53 22.91
CA ALA A 84 14.28 -20.58 23.82
C ALA A 84 13.41 -19.32 24.04
N ARG A 85 13.27 -18.92 25.31
CA ARG A 85 12.45 -17.77 25.73
C ARG A 85 13.20 -16.43 25.63
N ASN A 86 14.43 -16.40 26.12
CA ASN A 86 15.31 -15.22 26.15
C ASN A 86 16.77 -15.69 26.32
N GLU A 87 17.71 -14.75 26.30
CA GLU A 87 19.15 -15.01 26.38
C GLU A 87 19.56 -15.57 27.74
N GLU A 88 18.96 -15.08 28.83
CA GLU A 88 19.22 -15.57 30.20
C GLU A 88 18.82 -17.04 30.35
N HIS A 89 17.80 -17.50 29.63
CA HIS A 89 17.35 -18.88 29.66
C HIS A 89 18.41 -19.83 29.08
N VAL A 90 19.14 -19.43 28.04
CA VAL A 90 20.06 -20.31 27.31
C VAL A 90 21.52 -20.14 27.72
N ARG A 91 21.95 -18.95 28.17
CA ARG A 91 23.35 -18.63 28.49
C ARG A 91 24.02 -19.61 29.47
N PRO A 92 23.34 -20.13 30.52
CA PRO A 92 23.94 -21.14 31.40
C PRO A 92 24.27 -22.46 30.69
N LEU A 93 23.55 -22.78 29.62
CA LEU A 93 23.63 -24.04 28.88
C LEU A 93 24.56 -23.98 27.66
N LEU A 94 25.04 -22.79 27.29
CA LEU A 94 25.97 -22.64 26.17
C LEU A 94 27.29 -23.36 26.48
N PRO A 95 27.85 -24.08 25.50
CA PRO A 95 29.15 -24.73 25.67
C PRO A 95 30.25 -23.68 25.90
N PRO A 96 31.31 -24.01 26.66
CA PRO A 96 32.50 -23.18 26.71
C PRO A 96 33.24 -23.20 25.35
N ALA A 97 34.24 -22.34 25.19
CA ALA A 97 35.13 -22.39 24.03
C ALA A 97 35.79 -23.78 23.92
N GLY A 98 35.67 -24.42 22.77
CA GLY A 98 36.10 -25.81 22.56
C GLY A 98 35.49 -26.42 21.30
N PRO A 99 35.48 -27.76 21.19
CA PRO A 99 34.95 -28.47 20.03
C PRO A 99 33.42 -28.65 20.03
N SER A 100 32.73 -28.22 21.09
CA SER A 100 31.27 -28.21 21.18
C SER A 100 30.65 -26.96 20.58
N ALA A 101 29.42 -27.07 20.06
CA ALA A 101 28.67 -25.93 19.53
C ALA A 101 27.18 -25.99 19.94
N ALA A 102 26.48 -24.86 19.83
CA ALA A 102 25.05 -24.78 20.14
C ALA A 102 24.25 -24.08 19.03
N ILE A 103 23.11 -24.67 18.68
CA ILE A 103 22.06 -24.06 17.84
C ILE A 103 20.92 -23.66 18.77
N VAL A 104 20.65 -22.37 18.87
CA VAL A 104 19.55 -21.83 19.69
C VAL A 104 18.38 -21.45 18.80
N VAL A 105 17.22 -22.07 19.04
CA VAL A 105 15.97 -21.75 18.33
C VAL A 105 15.04 -21.00 19.27
N GLY A 106 14.93 -19.69 19.07
CA GLY A 106 14.02 -18.83 19.81
C GLY A 106 12.78 -18.45 19.00
N ARG A 107 11.69 -18.08 19.69
CA ARG A 107 10.59 -17.33 19.06
C ARG A 107 10.86 -15.82 19.04
N ARG A 108 11.85 -15.38 19.81
CA ARG A 108 12.30 -14.00 19.92
C ARG A 108 13.59 -13.75 19.16
N HIS A 109 13.84 -12.51 18.75
CA HIS A 109 15.19 -12.05 18.46
C HIS A 109 16.02 -12.11 19.74
N LEU A 110 17.18 -12.77 19.68
CA LEU A 110 18.09 -13.03 20.81
C LEU A 110 19.40 -12.25 20.62
N ASP A 111 19.28 -10.96 20.33
CA ASP A 111 20.41 -10.11 19.89
C ASP A 111 21.52 -10.05 20.94
N GLY A 112 21.19 -10.25 22.21
CA GLY A 112 22.16 -10.33 23.29
C GLY A 112 23.19 -11.46 23.09
N LEU A 113 22.83 -12.55 22.42
CA LEU A 113 23.74 -13.64 22.09
C LEU A 113 24.75 -13.24 21.00
N GLY A 114 24.33 -12.45 20.01
CA GLY A 114 25.24 -11.91 19.00
C GLY A 114 26.24 -10.93 19.60
N ILE A 115 25.81 -10.10 20.54
CA ILE A 115 26.66 -9.05 21.14
C ILE A 115 27.67 -9.62 22.15
N ARG A 116 27.23 -10.55 23.02
CA ARG A 116 28.06 -11.02 24.16
C ARG A 116 28.75 -12.35 23.90
N GLU A 117 28.12 -13.21 23.11
CA GLU A 117 28.59 -14.56 22.84
C GLU A 117 29.03 -14.74 21.37
N ASP A 118 29.08 -13.65 20.59
CA ASP A 118 29.49 -13.61 19.17
C ASP A 118 28.72 -14.63 18.30
N ALA A 119 27.45 -14.85 18.65
CA ALA A 119 26.61 -15.82 17.97
C ALA A 119 26.11 -15.31 16.61
N ASP A 120 26.22 -16.15 15.58
CA ASP A 120 25.63 -15.89 14.27
C ASP A 120 24.09 -15.91 14.34
N LEU A 121 23.47 -14.77 14.07
CA LEU A 121 22.01 -14.62 14.11
C LEU A 121 21.40 -14.85 12.72
N ILE A 122 20.65 -15.94 12.57
CA ILE A 122 19.99 -16.30 11.32
C ILE A 122 18.48 -16.07 11.44
N ALA A 123 17.96 -15.08 10.72
CA ALA A 123 16.54 -14.83 10.59
C ALA A 123 15.95 -15.71 9.46
N LEU A 124 14.98 -16.57 9.80
CA LEU A 124 14.30 -17.42 8.81
C LEU A 124 13.00 -16.78 8.35
N GLU A 125 12.88 -16.56 7.05
CA GLU A 125 11.69 -16.03 6.37
C GLU A 125 10.73 -17.15 5.94
N PRO A 126 9.44 -16.84 5.70
CA PRO A 126 8.53 -17.77 5.02
C PRO A 126 9.09 -18.22 3.67
N LEU A 127 8.69 -19.41 3.22
CA LEU A 127 9.13 -19.94 1.93
C LEU A 127 8.61 -19.07 0.80
N ASP A 128 9.43 -18.91 -0.24
CA ASP A 128 8.97 -18.32 -1.48
C ASP A 128 7.94 -19.23 -2.18
N ARG A 129 7.35 -18.75 -3.28
CA ARG A 129 6.30 -19.50 -4.00
C ARG A 129 6.82 -20.83 -4.55
N ALA A 130 8.07 -20.90 -5.00
CA ALA A 130 8.64 -22.09 -5.59
C ALA A 130 8.89 -23.16 -4.52
N ASP A 131 9.54 -22.79 -3.42
CA ASP A 131 9.83 -23.67 -2.29
C ASP A 131 8.56 -24.12 -1.56
N ALA A 132 7.58 -23.23 -1.42
CA ALA A 132 6.28 -23.59 -0.85
C ALA A 132 5.52 -24.60 -1.72
N THR A 133 5.58 -24.44 -3.05
CA THR A 133 4.99 -25.38 -4.01
C THR A 133 5.71 -26.72 -3.95
N GLU A 134 7.04 -26.71 -3.84
CA GLU A 134 7.85 -27.91 -3.74
C GLU A 134 7.57 -28.66 -2.43
N LEU A 135 7.48 -27.95 -1.30
CA LEU A 135 7.09 -28.55 -0.02
C LEU A 135 5.70 -29.21 -0.11
N LEU A 136 4.74 -28.56 -0.77
CA LEU A 136 3.41 -29.12 -0.99
C LEU A 136 3.48 -30.38 -1.85
N ARG A 137 4.25 -30.36 -2.95
CA ARG A 137 4.46 -31.51 -3.85
C ARG A 137 5.05 -32.70 -3.10
N VAL A 138 6.13 -32.49 -2.35
CA VAL A 138 6.81 -33.53 -1.55
C VAL A 138 5.84 -34.18 -0.55
N ARG A 139 4.94 -33.40 0.06
CA ARG A 139 3.99 -33.91 1.06
C ARG A 139 2.78 -34.62 0.46
N LEU A 140 2.35 -34.24 -0.74
CA LEU A 140 1.22 -34.86 -1.43
C LEU A 140 1.61 -36.10 -2.24
N GLY A 141 2.83 -36.12 -2.80
CA GLY A 141 3.23 -37.06 -3.84
C GLY A 141 2.60 -36.72 -5.19
N GLU A 142 3.14 -37.30 -6.27
CA GLU A 142 2.81 -36.92 -7.66
C GLU A 142 1.31 -37.09 -8.01
N ASP A 143 0.69 -38.21 -7.61
CA ASP A 143 -0.71 -38.49 -7.96
C ASP A 143 -1.70 -37.51 -7.33
N ARG A 144 -1.49 -37.16 -6.06
CA ARG A 144 -2.34 -36.16 -5.37
C ARG A 144 -2.00 -34.76 -5.84
N MET A 145 -0.74 -34.46 -6.15
CA MET A 145 -0.34 -33.17 -6.69
C MET A 145 -1.02 -32.89 -8.03
N ARG A 146 -1.11 -33.86 -8.94
CA ARG A 146 -1.84 -33.73 -10.21
C ARG A 146 -3.30 -33.33 -10.02
N THR A 147 -3.95 -33.88 -8.97
CA THR A 147 -5.33 -33.53 -8.62
C THR A 147 -5.43 -32.12 -8.03
N ALA A 148 -4.40 -31.68 -7.31
CA ALA A 148 -4.36 -30.37 -6.67
C ALA A 148 -3.85 -29.24 -7.57
N ALA A 149 -3.26 -29.54 -8.73
CA ALA A 149 -2.64 -28.59 -9.63
C ALA A 149 -3.45 -27.30 -9.89
N PRO A 150 -4.78 -27.34 -10.12
CA PRO A 150 -5.57 -26.12 -10.34
C PRO A 150 -5.62 -25.17 -9.12
N PHE A 151 -5.32 -25.68 -7.93
CA PHE A 151 -5.48 -24.96 -6.66
C PHE A 151 -4.15 -24.66 -5.95
N VAL A 152 -3.02 -25.11 -6.50
CA VAL A 152 -1.69 -24.96 -5.85
C VAL A 152 -1.37 -23.50 -5.58
N ALA A 153 -1.62 -22.62 -6.55
CA ALA A 153 -1.38 -21.18 -6.41
C ALA A 153 -2.16 -20.60 -5.21
N ASP A 154 -3.45 -20.92 -5.11
CA ASP A 154 -4.30 -20.44 -4.00
C ASP A 154 -3.86 -20.99 -2.64
N ILE A 155 -3.47 -22.27 -2.60
CA ILE A 155 -3.02 -22.91 -1.35
C ILE A 155 -1.75 -22.22 -0.87
N VAL A 156 -0.76 -22.05 -1.75
CA VAL A 156 0.52 -21.42 -1.40
C VAL A 156 0.32 -19.95 -1.01
N GLU A 157 -0.51 -19.22 -1.75
CA GLU A 157 -0.83 -17.81 -1.47
C GLU A 157 -1.49 -17.66 -0.10
N HIS A 158 -2.51 -18.45 0.23
CA HIS A 158 -3.27 -18.29 1.48
C HIS A 158 -2.66 -19.02 2.68
N CYS A 159 -1.67 -19.88 2.45
CA CYS A 159 -0.73 -20.31 3.49
C CYS A 159 0.41 -19.29 3.70
N SER A 160 0.53 -18.27 2.84
CA SER A 160 1.52 -17.19 2.90
C SER A 160 2.94 -17.71 3.10
N GLY A 161 3.31 -18.77 2.37
CA GLY A 161 4.65 -19.37 2.45
C GLY A 161 5.00 -20.07 3.77
N LEU A 162 4.07 -20.17 4.72
CA LEU A 162 4.34 -20.73 6.05
C LEU A 162 4.43 -22.27 5.98
N PRO A 163 5.60 -22.90 6.27
CA PRO A 163 5.76 -24.36 6.17
C PRO A 163 4.76 -25.15 7.02
N LEU A 164 4.44 -24.68 8.23
CA LEU A 164 3.43 -25.31 9.08
C LEU A 164 2.04 -25.32 8.42
N ALA A 165 1.62 -24.19 7.84
CA ALA A 165 0.32 -24.08 7.16
C ALA A 165 0.27 -25.01 5.93
N ILE A 166 1.34 -25.06 5.13
CA ILE A 166 1.46 -25.93 3.95
C ILE A 166 1.38 -27.41 4.37
N LYS A 167 2.09 -27.81 5.44
CA LYS A 167 2.05 -29.18 5.97
C LYS A 167 0.65 -29.57 6.46
N ILE A 168 -0.06 -28.65 7.13
CA ILE A 168 -1.44 -28.88 7.58
C ILE A 168 -2.37 -29.05 6.37
N MET A 169 -2.26 -28.19 5.37
CA MET A 169 -3.07 -28.30 4.15
C MET A 169 -2.78 -29.61 3.40
N ALA A 170 -1.51 -29.97 3.23
CA ALA A 170 -1.13 -31.24 2.62
C ALA A 170 -1.75 -32.43 3.38
N ALA A 171 -1.66 -32.44 4.71
CA ALA A 171 -2.25 -33.49 5.54
C ALA A 171 -3.79 -33.55 5.43
N ARG A 172 -4.48 -32.40 5.37
CA ARG A 172 -5.94 -32.35 5.15
C ARG A 172 -6.30 -32.90 3.77
N ILE A 173 -5.54 -32.53 2.74
CA ILE A 173 -5.77 -32.99 1.36
C ILE A 173 -5.59 -34.51 1.34
N THR A 174 -4.52 -35.07 1.89
CA THR A 174 -4.29 -36.52 1.90
C THR A 174 -5.42 -37.30 2.60
N ARG A 175 -6.08 -36.72 3.61
CA ARG A 175 -7.15 -37.37 4.38
C ARG A 175 -8.55 -37.27 3.74
N ARG A 176 -8.74 -36.49 2.66
CA ARG A 176 -10.07 -36.27 2.05
C ARG A 176 -10.13 -36.72 0.59
N SER A 177 -11.35 -37.03 0.13
CA SER A 177 -11.60 -37.34 -1.28
C SER A 177 -11.24 -36.16 -2.18
N ALA A 178 -10.87 -36.43 -3.43
CA ALA A 178 -10.52 -35.39 -4.41
C ALA A 178 -11.66 -34.37 -4.63
N GLN A 179 -12.91 -34.81 -4.51
CA GLN A 179 -14.11 -33.98 -4.68
C GLN A 179 -14.24 -32.88 -3.60
N ALA A 180 -13.61 -33.05 -2.43
CA ALA A 180 -13.66 -32.07 -1.35
C ALA A 180 -12.62 -30.93 -1.50
N LEU A 181 -11.68 -31.05 -2.44
CA LEU A 181 -10.59 -30.09 -2.59
C LEU A 181 -11.04 -28.66 -2.93
N PRO A 182 -11.99 -28.45 -3.87
CA PRO A 182 -12.48 -27.10 -4.17
C PRO A 182 -13.09 -26.42 -2.94
N ASP A 183 -13.85 -27.16 -2.13
CA ASP A 183 -14.43 -26.63 -0.89
C ASP A 183 -13.39 -26.29 0.16
N MET A 184 -12.36 -27.12 0.31
CA MET A 184 -11.25 -26.82 1.22
C MET A 184 -10.50 -25.54 0.83
N VAL A 185 -10.27 -25.34 -0.47
CA VAL A 185 -9.59 -24.14 -0.99
C VAL A 185 -10.50 -22.91 -0.82
N ARG A 186 -11.81 -23.07 -1.04
CA ARG A 186 -12.81 -22.02 -0.76
C ARG A 186 -12.83 -21.64 0.72
N GLU A 187 -12.76 -22.59 1.65
CA GLU A 187 -12.62 -22.31 3.09
C GLU A 187 -11.31 -21.60 3.44
N LEU A 188 -10.20 -21.91 2.75
CA LEU A 188 -8.90 -21.27 2.96
C LEU A 188 -8.86 -19.82 2.43
N ARG A 189 -9.54 -19.56 1.30
CA ARG A 189 -9.71 -18.22 0.72
C ARG A 189 -10.38 -17.25 1.68
N VAL A 190 -11.40 -17.70 2.41
CA VAL A 190 -12.20 -16.86 3.31
C VAL A 190 -11.45 -16.62 4.64
N GLU A 191 -11.15 -15.35 4.94
CA GLU A 191 -10.39 -14.93 6.14
C GLU A 191 -10.97 -15.48 7.44
N SER A 192 -12.30 -15.40 7.63
CA SER A 192 -12.97 -15.86 8.84
C SER A 192 -12.87 -17.38 9.08
N THR A 193 -12.63 -18.17 8.03
CA THR A 193 -12.46 -19.63 8.12
C THR A 193 -11.03 -20.09 7.89
N ARG A 194 -10.10 -19.19 7.54
CA ARG A 194 -8.72 -19.52 7.15
C ARG A 194 -7.96 -20.20 8.28
N LEU A 195 -7.94 -19.64 9.49
CA LEU A 195 -7.23 -20.25 10.63
C LEU A 195 -7.84 -21.58 11.05
N ARG A 196 -9.18 -21.69 11.02
CA ARG A 196 -9.87 -22.96 11.25
C ARG A 196 -9.50 -24.02 10.20
N SER A 197 -9.22 -23.58 8.97
CA SER A 197 -8.75 -24.46 7.90
C SER A 197 -7.32 -24.94 8.09
N LEU A 198 -6.55 -24.24 8.92
CA LEU A 198 -5.15 -24.52 9.24
C LEU A 198 -5.03 -25.10 10.67
N ASP A 199 -5.98 -25.94 11.04
CA ASP A 199 -6.06 -26.58 12.35
C ASP A 199 -6.43 -28.07 12.23
N LEU A 200 -5.58 -28.92 12.80
CA LEU A 200 -5.80 -30.37 12.93
C LEU A 200 -5.99 -30.82 14.39
N GLY A 201 -6.10 -29.88 15.33
CA GLY A 201 -6.46 -30.16 16.73
C GLY A 201 -5.31 -30.46 17.68
N SER A 202 -4.05 -30.28 17.27
CA SER A 202 -2.87 -30.36 18.15
C SER A 202 -1.99 -29.12 18.02
N GLU A 203 -1.24 -28.78 19.07
CA GLU A 203 -0.41 -27.55 19.14
C GLU A 203 0.63 -27.51 18.00
N ASP A 204 1.23 -28.66 17.66
CA ASP A 204 2.20 -28.79 16.56
C ASP A 204 1.57 -28.80 15.15
N LEU A 205 0.23 -28.90 15.05
CA LEU A 205 -0.51 -28.97 13.79
C LEU A 205 -1.63 -27.92 13.72
N SER A 206 -1.44 -26.79 14.41
CA SER A 206 -2.37 -25.66 14.39
C SER A 206 -1.62 -24.35 14.33
N VAL A 207 -1.86 -23.59 13.25
CA VAL A 207 -1.30 -22.23 13.12
C VAL A 207 -1.84 -21.34 14.24
N ARG A 208 -3.13 -21.49 14.59
CA ARG A 208 -3.77 -20.70 15.63
C ARG A 208 -3.13 -20.94 17.00
N LEU A 209 -2.95 -22.21 17.41
CA LEU A 209 -2.35 -22.53 18.71
C LEU A 209 -0.89 -22.05 18.80
N SER A 210 -0.14 -22.14 17.69
CA SER A 210 1.22 -21.59 17.62
C SER A 210 1.26 -20.07 17.86
N LEU A 211 0.30 -19.33 17.29
CA LEU A 211 0.15 -17.89 17.50
C LEU A 211 -0.36 -17.55 18.91
N ASP A 212 -1.31 -18.32 19.46
CA ASP A 212 -1.81 -18.16 20.84
C ASP A 212 -0.67 -18.31 21.86
N ALA A 213 0.24 -19.27 21.65
CA ALA A 213 1.41 -19.44 22.51
C ALA A 213 2.39 -18.26 22.47
N SER A 214 2.53 -17.57 21.33
CA SER A 214 3.30 -16.32 21.25
C SER A 214 2.55 -15.14 21.86
N HIS A 215 1.24 -15.05 21.61
CA HIS A 215 0.38 -13.99 22.13
C HIS A 215 0.31 -13.97 23.66
N ARG A 216 0.23 -15.13 24.31
CA ARG A 216 0.24 -15.27 25.78
C ARG A 216 1.49 -14.70 26.47
N GLN A 217 2.58 -14.49 25.72
CA GLN A 217 3.81 -13.91 26.25
C GLN A 217 3.88 -12.40 26.13
N LEU A 218 2.90 -11.77 25.48
CA LEU A 218 2.87 -10.32 25.26
C LEU A 218 2.40 -9.57 26.50
N SER A 219 2.95 -8.38 26.69
CA SER A 219 2.38 -7.37 27.58
C SER A 219 0.97 -6.94 27.13
N ALA A 220 0.18 -6.39 28.06
CA ALA A 220 -1.14 -5.84 27.73
C ALA A 220 -1.08 -4.70 26.68
N PRO A 221 -0.10 -3.77 26.71
CA PRO A 221 0.11 -2.80 25.62
C PRO A 221 0.37 -3.45 24.24
N ALA A 222 1.29 -4.42 24.14
CA ALA A 222 1.60 -5.09 22.87
C ALA A 222 0.43 -5.89 22.31
N SER A 223 -0.32 -6.59 23.19
CA SER A 223 -1.54 -7.31 22.81
C SER A 223 -2.62 -6.36 22.26
N ARG A 224 -2.82 -5.19 22.90
CA ARG A 224 -3.74 -4.16 22.40
C ARG A 224 -3.29 -3.61 21.05
N LEU A 225 -2.00 -3.29 20.91
CA LEU A 225 -1.43 -2.79 19.66
C LEU A 225 -1.61 -3.78 18.51
N LEU A 226 -1.34 -5.08 18.72
CA LEU A 226 -1.53 -6.12 17.71
C LEU A 226 -2.96 -6.14 17.14
N ARG A 227 -3.98 -6.03 18.00
CA ARG A 227 -5.39 -5.97 17.59
C ARG A 227 -5.71 -4.70 16.79
N ARG A 228 -5.11 -3.56 17.16
CA ARG A 228 -5.28 -2.28 16.45
C ARG A 228 -4.64 -2.33 15.06
N LEU A 229 -3.46 -2.91 14.94
CA LEU A 229 -2.75 -3.10 13.67
C LEU A 229 -3.58 -3.91 12.67
N ALA A 230 -4.36 -4.89 13.14
CA ALA A 230 -5.24 -5.67 12.27
C ALA A 230 -6.40 -4.87 11.67
N ILE A 231 -6.83 -3.78 12.33
CA ILE A 231 -7.89 -2.89 11.82
C ILE A 231 -7.35 -1.97 10.71
N HIS A 232 -6.05 -1.70 10.68
CA HIS A 232 -5.44 -0.86 9.66
C HIS A 232 -5.60 -1.51 8.26
N PRO A 233 -6.16 -0.80 7.27
CA PRO A 233 -6.56 -1.39 5.99
C PRO A 233 -5.39 -1.65 5.04
N GLY A 234 -4.22 -1.06 5.29
CA GLY A 234 -3.03 -1.19 4.46
C GLY A 234 -2.16 -2.40 4.79
N PRO A 235 -1.34 -2.88 3.84
CA PRO A 235 -0.39 -3.98 4.06
C PRO A 235 0.70 -3.61 5.08
N THR A 236 1.11 -2.34 5.06
CA THR A 236 2.04 -1.72 6.00
C THR A 236 1.38 -0.54 6.72
N ILE A 237 1.89 -0.18 7.89
CA ILE A 237 1.49 1.01 8.64
C ILE A 237 2.73 1.84 8.98
N SER A 238 2.67 3.16 8.80
CA SER A 238 3.74 4.06 9.24
C SER A 238 3.73 4.27 10.75
N TRP A 239 4.88 4.63 11.32
CA TRP A 239 4.98 5.02 12.74
C TRP A 239 4.00 6.15 13.11
N ALA A 240 3.87 7.16 12.24
CA ALA A 240 2.91 8.25 12.43
C ALA A 240 1.45 7.74 12.51
N ALA A 241 1.07 6.83 11.61
CA ALA A 241 -0.25 6.21 11.63
C ALA A 241 -0.46 5.37 12.90
N LEU A 242 0.55 4.59 13.30
CA LEU A 242 0.51 3.75 14.49
C LEU A 242 0.23 4.58 15.76
N ARG A 243 0.92 5.71 15.92
CA ARG A 243 0.69 6.66 17.03
C ARG A 243 -0.67 7.34 16.98
N ALA A 244 -1.18 7.63 15.78
CA ALA A 244 -2.47 8.28 15.60
C ALA A 244 -3.67 7.37 15.92
N ILE A 245 -3.51 6.05 15.82
CA ILE A 245 -4.58 5.09 16.13
C ILE A 245 -4.96 5.10 17.61
N ASP A 246 -3.99 5.36 18.49
CA ASP A 246 -4.28 5.54 19.91
C ASP A 246 -3.40 6.59 20.59
N PRO A 247 -3.87 7.84 20.65
CA PRO A 247 -3.17 8.92 21.32
C PRO A 247 -2.95 8.69 22.82
N GLU A 248 -3.84 7.93 23.47
CA GLU A 248 -3.83 7.70 24.92
C GLU A 248 -2.67 6.77 25.35
N ASP A 249 -2.39 5.72 24.57
CA ASP A 249 -1.24 4.84 24.79
C ASP A 249 -0.01 5.23 23.95
N ALA A 250 0.02 6.40 23.31
CA ALA A 250 1.09 6.78 22.37
C ALA A 250 2.50 6.78 23.01
N ALA A 251 2.59 6.98 24.33
CA ALA A 251 3.84 6.89 25.08
C ALA A 251 4.41 5.45 25.13
N HIS A 252 3.55 4.44 25.18
CA HIS A 252 3.93 3.02 25.22
C HIS A 252 3.99 2.38 23.82
N ALA A 253 3.65 3.13 22.77
CA ALA A 253 3.61 2.61 21.41
C ALA A 253 4.99 2.09 20.95
N GLY A 254 6.08 2.72 21.40
CA GLY A 254 7.45 2.31 21.06
C GLY A 254 7.78 0.96 21.67
N GLU A 255 7.71 0.86 22.99
CA GLU A 255 7.96 -0.38 23.74
C GLU A 255 7.09 -1.54 23.27
N ALA A 256 5.81 -1.28 22.99
CA ALA A 256 4.88 -2.27 22.45
C ALA A 256 5.25 -2.72 21.03
N THR A 257 5.71 -1.80 20.18
CA THR A 257 6.17 -2.13 18.82
C THR A 257 7.46 -2.95 18.86
N ASP A 258 8.41 -2.56 19.69
CA ASP A 258 9.67 -3.30 19.90
C ASP A 258 9.40 -4.70 20.43
N GLU A 259 8.42 -4.87 21.33
CA GLU A 259 8.01 -6.18 21.81
C GLU A 259 7.40 -7.04 20.69
N LEU A 260 6.55 -6.48 19.83
CA LEU A 260 5.95 -7.19 18.70
C LEU A 260 6.99 -7.57 17.64
N LEU A 261 7.96 -6.70 17.36
CA LEU A 261 9.11 -6.98 16.51
C LEU A 261 9.96 -8.11 17.10
N ARG A 262 10.30 -8.00 18.39
CA ARG A 262 11.07 -9.02 19.10
C ARG A 262 10.39 -10.38 19.03
N MET A 263 9.06 -10.45 19.09
CA MET A 263 8.28 -11.68 18.98
C MET A 263 8.04 -12.16 17.53
N SER A 264 8.56 -11.42 16.54
CA SER A 264 8.30 -11.63 15.10
C SER A 264 6.81 -11.76 14.75
N LEU A 265 5.95 -11.01 15.45
CA LEU A 265 4.53 -10.87 15.12
C LEU A 265 4.30 -9.65 14.20
N VAL A 266 5.22 -8.69 14.24
CA VAL A 266 5.34 -7.56 13.34
C VAL A 266 6.72 -7.61 12.70
N THR A 267 6.84 -7.15 11.46
CA THR A 267 8.14 -6.90 10.80
C THR A 267 8.25 -5.44 10.40
N GLU A 268 9.47 -4.90 10.40
CA GLU A 268 9.75 -3.59 9.83
C GLU A 268 10.16 -3.77 8.37
N SER A 269 9.27 -3.41 7.43
CA SER A 269 9.50 -3.60 5.99
C SER A 269 10.42 -2.54 5.39
N SER A 270 10.42 -1.36 6.02
CA SER A 270 11.32 -0.23 5.75
C SER A 270 11.34 0.65 7.00
N PHE A 271 12.31 1.54 7.12
CA PHE A 271 12.40 2.47 8.25
C PHE A 271 11.03 3.08 8.61
N GLU A 272 10.59 2.88 9.86
CA GLU A 272 9.32 3.34 10.43
C GLU A 272 8.05 2.82 9.72
N ARG A 273 8.13 1.70 8.99
CA ARG A 273 6.95 1.02 8.41
C ARG A 273 6.87 -0.44 8.84
N TYR A 274 5.75 -0.74 9.47
CA TYR A 274 5.50 -2.03 10.10
C TYR A 274 4.47 -2.84 9.32
N ALA A 275 4.66 -4.15 9.24
CA ALA A 275 3.75 -5.07 8.58
C ALA A 275 3.37 -6.23 9.51
N LEU A 276 2.13 -6.70 9.35
CA LEU A 276 1.69 -8.00 9.88
C LEU A 276 1.77 -9.01 8.75
N HIS A 277 2.39 -10.15 8.99
CA HIS A 277 2.25 -11.30 8.10
C HIS A 277 0.77 -11.69 7.97
N ASP A 278 0.30 -12.11 6.80
CA ASP A 278 -1.13 -12.33 6.52
C ASP A 278 -1.83 -13.24 7.54
N LEU A 279 -1.20 -14.37 7.91
CA LEU A 279 -1.75 -15.26 8.94
C LEU A 279 -1.78 -14.63 10.35
N VAL A 280 -0.83 -13.74 10.67
CA VAL A 280 -0.87 -12.96 11.92
C VAL A 280 -1.96 -11.90 11.85
N ARG A 281 -2.18 -11.28 10.68
CA ARG A 281 -3.27 -10.32 10.46
C ARG A 281 -4.64 -10.97 10.67
N VAL A 282 -4.88 -12.15 10.07
CA VAL A 282 -6.14 -12.90 10.28
C VAL A 282 -6.32 -13.27 11.75
N TYR A 283 -5.24 -13.67 12.42
CA TYR A 283 -5.26 -13.97 13.85
C TYR A 283 -5.59 -12.74 14.70
N ALA A 284 -4.90 -11.64 14.47
CA ALA A 284 -5.09 -10.40 15.19
C ALA A 284 -6.47 -9.77 14.91
N GLU A 285 -7.03 -9.96 13.70
CA GLU A 285 -8.40 -9.57 13.40
C GLU A 285 -9.39 -10.43 14.20
N ALA A 286 -9.18 -11.75 14.29
CA ALA A 286 -10.00 -12.63 15.14
C ALA A 286 -9.99 -12.17 16.61
N LEU A 287 -8.84 -11.76 17.14
CA LEU A 287 -8.71 -11.19 18.49
C LEU A 287 -9.43 -9.84 18.65
N SER A 288 -9.57 -9.05 17.58
CA SER A 288 -10.25 -7.75 17.63
C SER A 288 -11.76 -7.88 17.89
N TYR A 289 -12.36 -9.04 17.65
CA TYR A 289 -13.77 -9.31 17.95
C TYR A 289 -14.06 -9.48 19.45
N GLU A 290 -13.03 -9.60 20.29
CA GLU A 290 -13.20 -9.54 21.74
C GLU A 290 -13.58 -8.14 22.23
N TRP A 291 -13.27 -7.08 21.45
CA TRP A 291 -13.73 -5.73 21.75
C TRP A 291 -15.20 -5.57 21.42
N THR A 292 -15.84 -4.65 22.14
CA THR A 292 -17.20 -4.25 21.81
C THR A 292 -17.23 -3.63 20.41
N ARG A 293 -18.38 -3.74 19.74
CA ARG A 293 -18.60 -3.11 18.43
C ARG A 293 -18.30 -1.61 18.44
N VAL A 294 -18.57 -0.94 19.55
CA VAL A 294 -18.33 0.50 19.74
C VAL A 294 -16.83 0.81 19.77
N GLU A 295 -16.05 0.04 20.52
CA GLU A 295 -14.59 0.20 20.57
C GLU A 295 -13.93 -0.05 19.22
N ARG A 296 -14.32 -1.13 18.53
CA ARG A 296 -13.79 -1.42 17.19
C ARG A 296 -14.14 -0.29 16.21
N LEU A 297 -15.38 0.19 16.21
CA LEU A 297 -15.79 1.29 15.34
C LEU A 297 -15.05 2.60 15.66
N ARG A 298 -14.75 2.86 16.94
CA ARG A 298 -13.92 4.00 17.36
C ARG A 298 -12.52 3.93 16.73
N ILE A 299 -11.88 2.76 16.76
CA ILE A 299 -10.56 2.56 16.13
C ILE A 299 -10.63 2.71 14.61
N VAL A 300 -11.64 2.11 13.96
CA VAL A 300 -11.87 2.29 12.51
C VAL A 300 -11.98 3.78 12.16
N ARG A 301 -12.79 4.54 12.90
CA ARG A 301 -12.92 5.99 12.67
C ARG A 301 -11.61 6.74 12.85
N ARG A 302 -10.80 6.42 13.88
CA ARG A 302 -9.49 7.05 14.09
C ARG A 302 -8.54 6.77 12.92
N VAL A 303 -8.47 5.53 12.44
CA VAL A 303 -7.67 5.15 11.26
C VAL A 303 -8.10 5.93 10.03
N LEU A 304 -9.41 5.92 9.71
CA LEU A 304 -9.95 6.60 8.54
C LEU A 304 -9.76 8.13 8.62
N HIS A 305 -9.92 8.69 9.81
CA HIS A 305 -9.69 10.12 10.07
C HIS A 305 -8.24 10.51 9.82
N PHE A 306 -7.28 9.76 10.37
CA PHE A 306 -5.86 9.98 10.10
C PHE A 306 -5.55 9.92 8.60
N LEU A 307 -5.98 8.84 7.93
CA LEU A 307 -5.74 8.66 6.50
C LEU A 307 -6.38 9.77 5.66
N LEU A 308 -7.58 10.23 6.02
CA LEU A 308 -8.25 11.33 5.34
C LEU A 308 -7.47 12.64 5.46
N HIS A 309 -6.97 12.98 6.64
CA HIS A 309 -6.19 14.20 6.82
C HIS A 309 -4.84 14.16 6.09
N GLN A 310 -4.18 13.00 6.07
CA GLN A 310 -2.96 12.81 5.28
C GLN A 310 -3.21 12.95 3.78
N ALA A 311 -4.25 12.27 3.27
CA ALA A 311 -4.65 12.36 1.87
C ALA A 311 -5.07 13.79 1.50
N TRP A 312 -5.79 14.48 2.39
CA TRP A 312 -6.20 15.86 2.17
C TRP A 312 -5.03 16.83 2.09
N ALA A 313 -4.02 16.68 2.95
CA ALA A 313 -2.82 17.51 2.89
C ALA A 313 -2.07 17.33 1.55
N CYS A 314 -2.04 16.10 1.03
CA CYS A 314 -1.46 15.81 -0.28
C CYS A 314 -2.33 16.35 -1.42
N ASP A 315 -3.65 16.12 -1.40
CA ASP A 315 -4.54 16.61 -2.45
C ASP A 315 -4.55 18.14 -2.53
N ARG A 316 -4.52 18.86 -1.41
CA ARG A 316 -4.37 20.34 -1.42
C ARG A 316 -3.09 20.82 -2.08
N ARG A 317 -2.04 20.00 -2.12
CA ARG A 317 -0.80 20.33 -2.86
C ARG A 317 -0.96 20.06 -4.36
N LEU A 318 -1.74 19.04 -4.73
CA LEU A 318 -2.05 18.69 -6.11
C LEU A 318 -3.05 19.68 -6.72
N GLU A 319 -4.13 20.01 -5.99
CA GLU A 319 -5.24 20.87 -6.40
C GLU A 319 -5.50 21.96 -5.33
N PRO A 320 -4.71 23.05 -5.31
CA PRO A 320 -4.81 24.09 -4.27
C PRO A 320 -6.17 24.80 -4.19
N GLY A 321 -6.93 24.80 -5.30
CA GLY A 321 -8.26 25.38 -5.38
C GLY A 321 -9.38 24.50 -4.81
N ARG A 322 -9.12 23.20 -4.56
CA ARG A 322 -10.17 22.31 -4.04
C ARG A 322 -10.55 22.72 -2.63
N ARG A 323 -11.85 22.71 -2.35
CA ARG A 323 -12.42 22.82 -1.01
C ARG A 323 -13.22 21.56 -0.72
N LEU A 324 -12.88 20.90 0.37
CA LEU A 324 -13.64 19.76 0.92
C LEU A 324 -14.02 20.13 2.37
N PRO A 325 -15.17 19.64 2.90
CA PRO A 325 -15.60 19.88 4.27
C PRO A 325 -14.80 19.03 5.28
N ILE A 326 -13.48 19.20 5.24
CA ILE A 326 -12.49 18.55 6.10
C ILE A 326 -11.89 19.63 7.00
N ASP A 327 -12.22 19.55 8.28
CA ASP A 327 -11.75 20.49 9.28
C ASP A 327 -10.22 20.41 9.48
N ARG A 328 -9.63 21.41 10.12
CA ARG A 328 -8.24 21.27 10.56
C ARG A 328 -8.21 20.28 11.73
N PRO A 329 -7.30 19.30 11.73
CA PRO A 329 -7.21 18.39 12.86
C PRO A 329 -6.51 19.09 14.03
N ASP A 330 -7.12 19.03 15.21
CA ASP A 330 -6.59 19.70 16.41
C ASP A 330 -5.37 18.98 17.02
N THR A 331 -5.29 17.65 16.86
CA THR A 331 -4.30 16.80 17.56
C THR A 331 -3.49 15.88 16.66
N LEU A 332 -3.75 15.88 15.35
CA LEU A 332 -3.02 15.01 14.41
C LEU A 332 -1.81 15.75 13.85
N SER A 333 -0.65 15.11 13.91
CA SER A 333 0.49 15.51 13.10
C SER A 333 0.19 15.15 11.65
N VAL A 334 -0.10 16.17 10.85
CA VAL A 334 -0.38 16.01 9.42
C VAL A 334 0.88 16.32 8.64
N MET A 335 1.19 15.49 7.64
CA MET A 335 2.31 15.75 6.76
C MET A 335 2.12 17.05 5.96
N THR A 336 3.22 17.72 5.67
CA THR A 336 3.26 18.89 4.79
C THR A 336 4.14 18.57 3.59
N PRO A 337 3.58 18.10 2.48
CA PRO A 337 4.35 17.80 1.28
C PRO A 337 5.09 19.05 0.81
N THR A 338 6.38 18.91 0.58
CA THR A 338 7.26 20.01 0.14
C THR A 338 6.88 20.50 -1.25
N ASP A 339 6.62 19.57 -2.16
CA ASP A 339 6.18 19.83 -3.52
C ASP A 339 5.15 18.81 -4.02
N THR A 340 4.75 18.99 -5.28
CA THR A 340 3.81 18.08 -5.96
C THR A 340 4.38 16.66 -6.09
N ALA A 341 5.69 16.51 -6.32
CA ALA A 341 6.32 15.20 -6.50
C ALA A 341 6.34 14.42 -5.17
N ASP A 342 6.58 15.11 -4.06
CA ASP A 342 6.51 14.57 -2.70
C ASP A 342 5.08 14.08 -2.36
N ALA A 343 4.05 14.88 -2.70
CA ALA A 343 2.66 14.47 -2.56
C ALA A 343 2.30 13.24 -3.42
N MET A 344 2.72 13.20 -4.68
CA MET A 344 2.52 12.05 -5.57
C MET A 344 3.22 10.78 -5.04
N LYS A 345 4.46 10.92 -4.52
CA LYS A 345 5.22 9.82 -3.93
C LYS A 345 4.53 9.25 -2.70
N TRP A 346 3.98 10.10 -1.84
CA TRP A 346 3.23 9.64 -0.67
C TRP A 346 1.96 8.89 -1.08
N PHE A 347 1.17 9.43 -2.01
CA PHE A 347 -0.03 8.74 -2.50
C PHE A 347 0.31 7.39 -3.11
N GLU A 348 1.38 7.27 -3.89
CA GLU A 348 1.84 5.99 -4.44
C GLU A 348 2.18 4.99 -3.32
N ALA A 349 2.89 5.43 -2.28
CA ALA A 349 3.29 4.60 -1.14
C ALA A 349 2.13 4.18 -0.22
N GLU A 350 1.00 4.90 -0.24
CA GLU A 350 -0.19 4.63 0.58
C GLU A 350 -1.42 4.24 -0.26
N TYR A 351 -1.28 4.06 -1.57
CA TYR A 351 -2.43 3.89 -2.47
C TYR A 351 -3.30 2.68 -2.12
N SER A 352 -2.65 1.54 -1.83
CA SER A 352 -3.34 0.32 -1.39
C SER A 352 -4.05 0.53 -0.06
N THR A 353 -3.39 1.20 0.90
CA THR A 353 -3.98 1.59 2.20
C THR A 353 -5.23 2.44 2.01
N LEU A 354 -5.17 3.48 1.17
CA LEU A 354 -6.26 4.42 0.94
C LEU A 354 -7.44 3.78 0.19
N THR A 355 -7.17 2.93 -0.80
CA THR A 355 -8.21 2.18 -1.53
C THR A 355 -8.94 1.21 -0.59
N ASN A 356 -8.20 0.50 0.25
CA ASN A 356 -8.78 -0.38 1.27
C ASN A 356 -9.50 0.41 2.37
N ALA A 357 -9.08 1.65 2.66
CA ALA A 357 -9.74 2.55 3.60
C ALA A 357 -11.13 2.98 3.10
N VAL A 358 -11.28 3.29 1.81
CA VAL A 358 -12.60 3.56 1.20
C VAL A 358 -13.51 2.33 1.34
N ALA A 359 -13.01 1.14 1.04
CA ALA A 359 -13.78 -0.10 1.21
C ALA A 359 -14.15 -0.37 2.68
N LEU A 360 -13.22 -0.10 3.61
CA LEU A 360 -13.47 -0.23 5.04
C LEU A 360 -14.56 0.76 5.52
N ALA A 361 -14.49 2.01 5.09
CA ALA A 361 -15.50 3.03 5.40
C ALA A 361 -16.89 2.60 4.91
N GLN A 362 -16.98 2.12 3.67
CA GLN A 362 -18.23 1.65 3.07
C GLN A 362 -18.82 0.45 3.84
N ARG A 363 -18.00 -0.56 4.20
CA ARG A 363 -18.46 -1.73 4.97
C ARG A 363 -19.05 -1.35 6.34
N HIS A 364 -18.57 -0.27 6.94
CA HIS A 364 -19.05 0.23 8.23
C HIS A 364 -20.14 1.32 8.11
N GLY A 365 -20.58 1.66 6.89
CA GLY A 365 -21.58 2.71 6.66
C GLY A 365 -21.10 4.10 7.07
N LEU A 366 -19.80 4.37 6.98
CA LEU A 366 -19.21 5.65 7.32
C LEU A 366 -19.12 6.52 6.06
N ASP A 367 -20.26 7.12 5.69
CA ASP A 367 -20.44 7.86 4.44
C ASP A 367 -19.42 8.98 4.27
N ARG A 368 -19.20 9.80 5.32
CA ARG A 368 -18.19 10.88 5.36
C ARG A 368 -16.83 10.45 4.80
N TYR A 369 -16.27 9.35 5.30
CA TYR A 369 -14.95 8.88 4.84
C TYR A 369 -15.00 8.23 3.47
N THR A 370 -16.13 7.60 3.11
CA THR A 370 -16.31 6.94 1.81
C THR A 370 -16.19 7.94 0.68
N TRP A 371 -16.88 9.08 0.77
CA TRP A 371 -16.84 10.09 -0.28
C TRP A 371 -15.61 11.00 -0.20
N LEU A 372 -15.22 11.45 1.00
CA LEU A 372 -14.08 12.37 1.15
C LEU A 372 -12.74 11.73 0.77
N LEU A 373 -12.50 10.46 1.12
CA LEU A 373 -11.27 9.77 0.69
C LEU A 373 -11.26 9.58 -0.84
N SER A 374 -12.39 9.22 -1.44
CA SER A 374 -12.50 9.08 -2.89
C SER A 374 -12.24 10.42 -3.60
N MET A 375 -12.76 11.53 -3.03
CA MET A 375 -12.53 12.88 -3.53
C MET A 375 -11.08 13.34 -3.37
N ALA A 376 -10.40 13.00 -2.28
CA ALA A 376 -8.99 13.32 -2.07
C ALA A 376 -8.05 12.49 -2.98
N LEU A 377 -8.49 11.32 -3.46
CA LEU A 377 -7.69 10.45 -4.33
C LEU A 377 -7.77 10.83 -5.81
N VAL A 378 -8.86 11.47 -6.26
CA VAL A 378 -9.17 11.62 -7.69
C VAL A 378 -8.07 12.32 -8.48
N THR A 379 -7.48 13.39 -7.93
CA THR A 379 -6.44 14.17 -8.61
C THR A 379 -5.18 13.32 -8.84
N PHE A 380 -4.77 12.56 -7.83
CA PHE A 380 -3.66 11.62 -7.92
C PHE A 380 -3.96 10.54 -8.96
N GLN A 381 -5.14 9.92 -8.88
CA GLN A 381 -5.54 8.86 -9.80
C GLN A 381 -5.54 9.32 -11.26
N TRP A 382 -6.00 10.54 -11.54
CA TRP A 382 -5.94 11.11 -12.89
C TRP A 382 -4.51 11.37 -13.38
N ARG A 383 -3.62 11.85 -12.50
CA ARG A 383 -2.21 12.10 -12.88
C ARG A 383 -1.40 10.81 -13.06
N SER A 384 -1.82 9.74 -12.40
CA SER A 384 -1.23 8.40 -12.45
C SER A 384 -1.94 7.43 -13.41
N ASP A 385 -2.85 7.93 -14.27
CA ASP A 385 -3.61 7.15 -15.27
C ASP A 385 -4.50 6.02 -14.70
N ARG A 386 -4.91 6.15 -13.42
CA ARG A 386 -5.77 5.18 -12.70
C ARG A 386 -7.24 5.55 -12.81
N HIS A 387 -7.71 5.84 -14.02
CA HIS A 387 -9.08 6.37 -14.24
C HIS A 387 -10.19 5.36 -13.87
N LEU A 388 -9.97 4.07 -14.05
CA LEU A 388 -10.93 3.03 -13.64
C LEU A 388 -11.10 2.96 -12.11
N ASP A 389 -10.01 3.12 -11.37
CA ASP A 389 -10.06 3.16 -9.90
C ASP A 389 -10.76 4.42 -9.40
N ALA A 390 -10.50 5.57 -10.04
CA ALA A 390 -11.21 6.82 -9.78
C ALA A 390 -12.71 6.65 -10.01
N LEU A 391 -13.12 6.02 -11.12
CA LEU A 391 -14.52 5.77 -11.43
C LEU A 391 -15.16 4.89 -10.36
N CYS A 392 -14.48 3.82 -9.95
CA CYS A 392 -14.94 2.90 -8.92
C CYS A 392 -15.13 3.60 -7.55
N GLY A 393 -14.16 4.42 -7.13
CA GLY A 393 -14.22 5.20 -5.90
C GLY A 393 -15.35 6.24 -5.93
N LEU A 394 -15.40 7.05 -7.00
CA LEU A 394 -16.39 8.12 -7.14
C LEU A 394 -17.83 7.60 -7.28
N THR A 395 -18.03 6.45 -7.93
CA THR A 395 -19.36 5.80 -8.03
C THR A 395 -19.87 5.40 -6.64
N ARG A 396 -18.97 5.02 -5.72
CA ARG A 396 -19.30 4.76 -4.31
C ARG A 396 -19.46 6.05 -3.51
N ALA A 397 -18.69 7.08 -3.85
CA ALA A 397 -18.71 8.38 -3.20
C ALA A 397 -20.04 9.10 -3.41
N LEU A 398 -20.60 9.08 -4.62
CA LEU A 398 -21.82 9.82 -4.95
C LEU A 398 -23.00 9.53 -4.01
N PRO A 399 -23.44 8.26 -3.83
CA PRO A 399 -24.54 7.97 -2.91
C PRO A 399 -24.19 8.24 -1.44
N ALA A 400 -22.91 8.17 -1.05
CA ALA A 400 -22.46 8.53 0.29
C ALA A 400 -22.53 10.04 0.54
N ALA A 401 -22.08 10.85 -0.42
CA ALA A 401 -22.21 12.31 -0.39
C ALA A 401 -23.70 12.72 -0.35
N THR A 402 -24.56 12.12 -1.20
CA THR A 402 -26.01 12.40 -1.18
C THR A 402 -26.68 12.18 0.18
N ARG A 403 -26.15 11.27 1.03
CA ARG A 403 -26.70 11.01 2.37
C ARG A 403 -26.10 11.90 3.47
N GLU A 404 -24.89 12.40 3.31
CA GLU A 404 -24.12 13.05 4.40
C GLU A 404 -23.78 14.53 4.15
N SER A 405 -23.75 14.97 2.90
CA SER A 405 -23.27 16.30 2.50
C SER A 405 -24.35 17.18 1.85
N GLY A 406 -23.99 18.43 1.54
CA GLY A 406 -24.88 19.38 0.87
C GLY A 406 -24.92 19.24 -0.66
N PRO A 407 -25.84 19.93 -1.36
CA PRO A 407 -25.98 19.86 -2.81
C PRO A 407 -24.70 20.26 -3.58
N ALA A 408 -23.99 21.30 -3.14
CA ALA A 408 -22.72 21.71 -3.73
C ALA A 408 -21.64 20.60 -3.73
N ASP A 409 -21.56 19.81 -2.65
CA ASP A 409 -20.63 18.68 -2.56
C ASP A 409 -21.04 17.55 -3.53
N VAL A 410 -22.35 17.26 -3.63
CA VAL A 410 -22.88 16.27 -4.57
C VAL A 410 -22.61 16.68 -6.03
N ALA A 411 -22.84 17.95 -6.37
CA ALA A 411 -22.51 18.51 -7.68
C ALA A 411 -21.01 18.40 -7.99
N MET A 412 -20.14 18.61 -6.99
CA MET A 412 -18.70 18.41 -7.15
C MET A 412 -18.34 16.95 -7.44
N VAL A 413 -18.97 15.97 -6.77
CA VAL A 413 -18.74 14.53 -7.07
C VAL A 413 -19.15 14.22 -8.51
N HIS A 414 -20.31 14.71 -8.97
CA HIS A 414 -20.74 14.59 -10.36
C HIS A 414 -19.71 15.16 -11.36
N ARG A 415 -19.13 16.34 -11.07
CA ARG A 415 -18.06 16.91 -11.92
C ARG A 415 -16.82 16.03 -11.96
N MET A 416 -16.44 15.40 -10.84
CA MET A 416 -15.31 14.46 -10.82
C MET A 416 -15.63 13.16 -11.56
N LEU A 417 -16.85 12.64 -11.46
CA LEU A 417 -17.29 11.50 -12.27
C LEU A 417 -17.22 11.83 -13.75
N ALA A 418 -17.69 13.01 -14.15
CA ALA A 418 -17.62 13.46 -15.53
C ALA A 418 -16.19 13.58 -16.07
N GLY A 419 -15.28 14.19 -15.29
CA GLY A 419 -13.87 14.27 -15.66
C GLY A 419 -13.24 12.88 -15.83
N THR A 420 -13.66 11.91 -15.01
CA THR A 420 -13.20 10.52 -15.10
C THR A 420 -13.78 9.80 -16.31
N HIS A 421 -15.07 9.94 -16.59
CA HIS A 421 -15.72 9.39 -17.78
C HIS A 421 -15.11 9.96 -19.06
N ARG A 422 -14.83 11.27 -19.09
CA ARG A 422 -14.13 11.94 -20.19
C ARG A 422 -12.76 11.32 -20.45
N ALA A 423 -11.95 11.12 -19.40
CA ALA A 423 -10.63 10.51 -19.54
C ALA A 423 -10.69 9.06 -20.05
N LEU A 424 -11.77 8.32 -19.73
CA LEU A 424 -12.03 6.98 -20.24
C LEU A 424 -12.66 6.95 -21.65
N GLY A 425 -12.96 8.11 -22.25
CA GLY A 425 -13.63 8.21 -23.56
C GLY A 425 -15.15 8.02 -23.54
N ASN A 426 -15.76 7.94 -22.35
CA ASN A 426 -17.21 7.74 -22.19
C ASN A 426 -17.97 9.07 -22.21
N ALA A 427 -17.98 9.74 -23.37
CA ALA A 427 -18.52 11.09 -23.52
C ALA A 427 -20.00 11.22 -23.10
N ALA A 428 -20.83 10.22 -23.44
CA ALA A 428 -22.26 10.25 -23.11
C ALA A 428 -22.51 10.23 -21.59
N ASP A 429 -21.74 9.44 -20.84
CA ASP A 429 -21.82 9.40 -19.39
C ASP A 429 -21.28 10.70 -18.79
N ALA A 430 -20.15 11.22 -19.31
CA ALA A 430 -19.60 12.50 -18.87
C ALA A 430 -20.61 13.66 -19.03
N MET A 431 -21.34 13.72 -20.15
CA MET A 431 -22.40 14.72 -20.34
C MET A 431 -23.53 14.55 -19.33
N ARG A 432 -23.97 13.31 -19.04
CA ARG A 432 -25.04 13.04 -18.08
C ARG A 432 -24.67 13.52 -16.68
N GLU A 433 -23.46 13.20 -16.24
CA GLU A 433 -22.94 13.61 -14.94
C GLU A 433 -22.82 15.14 -14.84
N LEU A 434 -22.33 15.83 -15.88
CA LEU A 434 -22.22 17.29 -15.89
C LEU A 434 -23.57 18.00 -15.91
N ASN A 435 -24.53 17.50 -16.68
CA ASN A 435 -25.90 18.04 -16.66
C ASN A 435 -26.53 17.86 -15.27
N GLY A 436 -26.26 16.74 -14.61
CA GLY A 436 -26.61 16.53 -13.20
C GLY A 436 -25.98 17.58 -12.28
N ALA A 437 -24.67 17.81 -12.39
CA ALA A 437 -23.96 18.80 -11.59
C ALA A 437 -24.50 20.22 -11.79
N VAL A 438 -24.66 20.67 -13.04
CA VAL A 438 -25.16 22.02 -13.36
C VAL A 438 -26.57 22.20 -12.82
N ARG A 439 -27.47 21.23 -13.01
CA ARG A 439 -28.84 21.29 -12.49
C ARG A 439 -28.86 21.39 -10.96
N ILE A 440 -28.08 20.57 -10.27
CA ILE A 440 -27.99 20.62 -8.80
C ILE A 440 -27.49 21.98 -8.33
N SER A 441 -26.45 22.52 -8.97
CA SER A 441 -25.91 23.84 -8.62
C SER A 441 -26.89 24.99 -8.94
N ASP A 442 -27.61 24.93 -10.07
CA ASP A 442 -28.62 25.93 -10.41
C ASP A 442 -29.80 25.89 -9.42
N ASP A 443 -30.26 24.70 -9.04
CA ASP A 443 -31.34 24.51 -8.06
C ASP A 443 -30.95 24.98 -6.64
N ASP A 444 -29.67 24.83 -6.27
CA ASP A 444 -29.11 25.26 -4.98
C ASP A 444 -28.67 26.74 -4.95
N GLY A 445 -28.61 27.40 -6.11
CA GLY A 445 -28.06 28.75 -6.25
C GLY A 445 -26.54 28.84 -6.13
N ASP A 446 -25.82 27.72 -6.29
CA ASP A 446 -24.37 27.66 -6.31
C ASP A 446 -23.81 28.12 -7.67
N VAL A 447 -23.66 29.44 -7.82
CA VAL A 447 -23.16 30.08 -9.04
C VAL A 447 -21.78 29.53 -9.44
N LEU A 448 -20.89 29.29 -8.48
CA LEU A 448 -19.56 28.78 -8.72
C LEU A 448 -19.59 27.34 -9.24
N GLY A 449 -20.38 26.47 -8.60
CA GLY A 449 -20.55 25.08 -9.03
C GLY A 449 -21.14 24.97 -10.44
N ALA A 450 -22.13 25.81 -10.75
CA ALA A 450 -22.77 25.85 -12.06
C ALA A 450 -21.79 26.35 -13.14
N ALA A 451 -20.97 27.37 -12.84
CA ALA A 451 -19.92 27.87 -13.73
C ALA A 451 -18.84 26.81 -14.03
N LEU A 452 -18.37 26.09 -13.00
CA LEU A 452 -17.42 24.98 -13.16
C LEU A 452 -18.00 23.82 -13.98
N GLY A 453 -19.28 23.51 -13.80
CA GLY A 453 -20.00 22.51 -14.58
C GLY A 453 -20.11 22.91 -16.06
N ARG A 454 -20.51 24.15 -16.34
CA ARG A 454 -20.62 24.71 -17.70
C ARG A 454 -19.27 24.78 -18.41
N HIS A 455 -18.20 25.19 -17.71
CA HIS A 455 -16.85 25.13 -18.26
C HIS A 455 -16.48 23.72 -18.71
N THR A 456 -16.72 22.72 -17.85
CA THR A 456 -16.39 21.32 -18.18
C THR A 456 -17.25 20.78 -19.32
N LEU A 457 -18.52 21.17 -19.42
CA LEU A 457 -19.40 20.86 -20.57
C LEU A 457 -18.84 21.43 -21.87
N GLY A 458 -18.42 22.70 -21.85
CA GLY A 458 -17.80 23.34 -23.01
C GLY A 458 -16.56 22.59 -23.49
N VAL A 459 -15.72 22.13 -22.56
CA VAL A 459 -14.53 21.32 -22.93
C VAL A 459 -14.95 19.99 -23.56
N LEU A 460 -15.96 19.30 -23.01
CA LEU A 460 -16.43 18.02 -23.55
C LEU A 460 -17.05 18.16 -24.95
N LEU A 461 -17.82 19.23 -25.18
CA LEU A 461 -18.40 19.54 -26.49
C LEU A 461 -17.33 19.89 -27.52
N GLN A 462 -16.31 20.64 -27.12
CA GLN A 462 -15.17 20.96 -27.99
C GLN A 462 -14.44 19.68 -28.42
N GLU A 463 -14.08 18.81 -27.47
CA GLU A 463 -13.45 17.51 -27.79
C GLU A 463 -14.34 16.59 -28.63
N GLY A 464 -15.67 16.67 -28.44
CA GLY A 464 -16.67 15.96 -29.22
C GLY A 464 -16.90 16.52 -30.63
N GLY A 465 -16.23 17.62 -31.02
CA GLY A 465 -16.35 18.22 -32.35
C GLY A 465 -17.50 19.20 -32.52
N ALA A 466 -18.07 19.71 -31.42
CA ALA A 466 -19.10 20.75 -31.38
C ALA A 466 -18.56 22.07 -30.76
N PRO A 467 -17.50 22.69 -31.32
CA PRO A 467 -16.90 23.90 -30.74
C PRO A 467 -17.83 25.12 -30.75
N GLY A 468 -18.86 25.16 -31.60
CA GLY A 468 -19.89 26.21 -31.59
C GLY A 468 -20.73 26.19 -30.31
N GLU A 469 -21.30 25.03 -29.98
CA GLU A 469 -22.06 24.83 -28.73
C GLU A 469 -21.16 25.01 -27.50
N ALA A 470 -19.89 24.59 -27.59
CA ALA A 470 -18.92 24.81 -26.52
C ALA A 470 -18.77 26.30 -26.16
N LEU A 471 -18.79 27.20 -27.14
CA LEU A 471 -18.68 28.64 -26.91
C LEU A 471 -19.86 29.22 -26.12
N GLU A 472 -21.06 28.66 -26.24
CA GLU A 472 -22.22 29.09 -25.45
C GLU A 472 -22.01 28.76 -23.97
N HIS A 473 -21.60 27.53 -23.68
CA HIS A 473 -21.28 27.09 -22.32
C HIS A 473 -20.10 27.83 -21.72
N PHE A 474 -19.04 28.07 -22.51
CA PHE A 474 -17.92 28.90 -22.07
C PHE A 474 -18.33 30.35 -21.81
N GLY A 475 -19.20 30.95 -22.65
CA GLY A 475 -19.70 32.29 -22.44
C GLY A 475 -20.45 32.44 -21.12
N ALA A 476 -21.37 31.52 -20.84
CA ALA A 476 -22.11 31.49 -19.58
C ALA A 476 -21.19 31.29 -18.36
N ALA A 477 -20.20 30.41 -18.46
CA ALA A 477 -19.22 30.21 -17.40
C ALA A 477 -18.34 31.46 -17.17
N LEU A 478 -17.91 32.13 -18.24
CA LEU A 478 -17.07 33.33 -18.15
C LEU A 478 -17.80 34.45 -17.42
N SER A 479 -19.05 34.73 -17.78
CA SER A 479 -19.85 35.76 -17.10
C SER A 479 -20.02 35.48 -15.61
N ALA A 480 -20.24 34.22 -15.22
CA ALA A 480 -20.35 33.84 -13.82
C ALA A 480 -19.02 33.99 -13.06
N PHE A 481 -17.88 33.61 -13.65
CA PHE A 481 -16.57 33.82 -13.02
C PHE A 481 -16.15 35.31 -12.97
N GLU A 482 -16.63 36.13 -13.90
CA GLU A 482 -16.48 37.60 -13.84
C GLU A 482 -17.31 38.19 -12.69
N GLU A 483 -18.56 37.75 -12.49
CA GLU A 483 -19.40 38.17 -11.36
C GLU A 483 -18.82 37.76 -9.99
N LEU A 484 -18.17 36.60 -9.93
CA LEU A 484 -17.54 36.08 -8.71
C LEU A 484 -16.12 36.60 -8.45
N ASP A 485 -15.57 37.45 -9.33
CA ASP A 485 -14.16 37.88 -9.32
C ASP A 485 -13.16 36.70 -9.27
N ASP A 486 -13.52 35.54 -9.84
CA ASP A 486 -12.69 34.33 -9.87
C ASP A 486 -11.72 34.38 -11.06
N ILE A 487 -10.54 34.95 -10.83
CA ILE A 487 -9.47 35.09 -11.83
C ILE A 487 -9.04 33.72 -12.40
N LEU A 488 -9.02 32.66 -11.58
CA LEU A 488 -8.59 31.33 -12.02
C LEU A 488 -9.65 30.74 -12.97
N GLY A 489 -10.92 30.85 -12.60
CA GLY A 489 -12.05 30.45 -13.43
C GLY A 489 -12.10 31.19 -14.77
N GLN A 490 -11.93 32.52 -14.74
CA GLN A 490 -11.86 33.35 -15.95
C GLN A 490 -10.71 32.91 -16.87
N GLY A 491 -9.52 32.70 -16.32
CA GLY A 491 -8.35 32.22 -17.06
C GLY A 491 -8.58 30.86 -17.71
N ALA A 492 -9.16 29.90 -16.97
CA ALA A 492 -9.45 28.55 -17.47
C ALA A 492 -10.51 28.56 -18.59
N VAL A 493 -11.56 29.37 -18.46
CA VAL A 493 -12.61 29.50 -19.49
C VAL A 493 -12.08 30.19 -20.74
N LEU A 494 -11.27 31.24 -20.62
CA LEU A 494 -10.66 31.91 -21.77
C LEU A 494 -9.74 30.97 -22.58
N ASN A 495 -9.07 30.02 -21.92
CA ASN A 495 -8.33 28.97 -22.63
C ASN A 495 -9.25 27.93 -23.31
N GLY A 496 -10.42 27.65 -22.72
CA GLY A 496 -11.47 26.86 -23.38
C GLY A 496 -11.98 27.54 -24.65
N ILE A 497 -12.29 28.83 -24.56
CA ILE A 497 -12.71 29.67 -25.69
C ILE A 497 -11.62 29.70 -26.77
N SER A 498 -10.35 29.87 -26.40
CA SER A 498 -9.25 29.87 -27.36
C SER A 498 -9.15 28.53 -28.10
N SER A 499 -9.33 27.41 -27.40
CA SER A 499 -9.32 26.06 -27.99
C SER A 499 -10.50 25.84 -28.93
N ALA A 500 -11.72 26.26 -28.55
CA ALA A 500 -12.88 26.16 -29.44
C ALA A 500 -12.74 27.04 -30.69
N ARG A 501 -12.20 28.26 -30.56
CA ARG A 501 -11.92 29.16 -31.69
C ARG A 501 -10.81 28.60 -32.59
N TYR A 502 -9.81 27.92 -32.01
CA TYR A 502 -8.79 27.21 -32.77
C TYR A 502 -9.39 26.11 -33.65
N ASP A 503 -10.30 25.29 -33.10
CA ASP A 503 -10.98 24.22 -33.85
C ASP A 503 -11.88 24.75 -34.96
N LEU A 504 -12.42 25.96 -34.80
CA LEU A 504 -13.18 26.69 -35.83
C LEU A 504 -12.28 27.36 -36.89
N GLY A 505 -10.96 27.23 -36.80
CA GLY A 505 -10.00 27.86 -37.73
C GLY A 505 -9.79 29.36 -37.49
N GLN A 506 -10.34 29.92 -36.41
CA GLN A 506 -10.30 31.35 -36.09
C GLN A 506 -9.04 31.68 -35.26
N HIS A 507 -7.88 31.44 -35.84
CA HIS A 507 -6.60 31.43 -35.12
C HIS A 507 -6.21 32.79 -34.51
N GLU A 508 -6.63 33.92 -35.08
CA GLU A 508 -6.37 35.26 -34.52
C GLU A 508 -7.18 35.51 -33.24
N GLU A 509 -8.46 35.15 -33.22
CA GLU A 509 -9.30 35.26 -32.02
C GLU A 509 -8.87 34.26 -30.96
N ALA A 510 -8.52 33.02 -31.37
CA ALA A 510 -7.94 32.03 -30.48
C ALA A 510 -6.69 32.58 -29.76
N MET A 511 -5.80 33.23 -30.51
CA MET A 511 -4.60 33.87 -29.95
C MET A 511 -4.94 34.93 -28.90
N LYS A 512 -5.87 35.84 -29.20
CA LYS A 512 -6.29 36.91 -28.27
C LYS A 512 -6.79 36.35 -26.94
N HIS A 513 -7.69 35.36 -27.00
CA HIS A 513 -8.23 34.73 -25.79
C HIS A 513 -7.18 33.94 -25.02
N CYS A 514 -6.27 33.25 -25.73
CA CYS A 514 -5.18 32.51 -25.10
C CYS A 514 -4.18 33.43 -24.37
N LEU A 515 -3.84 34.58 -24.96
CA LEU A 515 -2.96 35.57 -24.33
C LEU A 515 -3.62 36.24 -23.12
N ARG A 516 -4.93 36.52 -23.19
CA ARG A 516 -5.69 37.03 -22.04
C ARG A 516 -5.75 36.00 -20.91
N SER A 517 -5.97 34.73 -21.23
CA SER A 517 -5.90 33.61 -20.27
C SER A 517 -4.53 33.57 -19.59
N LEU A 518 -3.44 33.62 -20.36
CA LEU A 518 -2.07 33.66 -19.81
C LEU A 518 -1.87 34.87 -18.90
N SER A 519 -2.26 36.06 -19.33
CA SER A 519 -2.11 37.29 -18.53
C SER A 519 -2.84 37.24 -17.19
N LEU A 520 -3.99 36.55 -17.11
CA LEU A 520 -4.72 36.40 -15.85
C LEU A 520 -4.09 35.35 -14.94
N LEU A 521 -3.56 34.28 -15.52
CA LEU A 521 -2.98 33.17 -14.77
C LEU A 521 -1.51 33.42 -14.39
N GLU A 522 -0.81 34.31 -15.09
CA GLU A 522 0.57 34.67 -14.81
C GLU A 522 0.69 35.36 -13.45
N GLY A 523 1.60 34.89 -12.59
CA GLY A 523 1.74 35.36 -11.21
C GLY A 523 0.74 34.74 -10.22
N THR A 524 -0.21 33.92 -10.68
CA THR A 524 -1.05 33.10 -9.79
C THR A 524 -0.36 31.79 -9.41
N GLY A 525 -0.90 31.09 -8.41
CA GLY A 525 -0.47 29.75 -8.03
C GLY A 525 -0.95 28.63 -8.97
N ASP A 526 -1.74 28.93 -10.01
CA ASP A 526 -2.29 27.92 -10.92
C ASP A 526 -1.30 27.54 -12.03
N ILE A 527 -0.31 26.74 -11.63
CA ILE A 527 0.72 26.20 -12.53
C ILE A 527 0.09 25.35 -13.64
N ASN A 528 -1.03 24.69 -13.37
CA ASN A 528 -1.70 23.80 -14.31
C ASN A 528 -2.40 24.61 -15.41
N GLY A 529 -3.17 25.63 -15.05
CA GLY A 529 -3.78 26.57 -16.00
C GLY A 529 -2.73 27.27 -16.86
N GLN A 530 -1.61 27.71 -16.27
CA GLN A 530 -0.49 28.29 -17.03
C GLN A 530 0.11 27.29 -18.04
N ALA A 531 0.32 26.03 -17.64
CA ALA A 531 0.82 24.99 -18.55
C ALA A 531 -0.15 24.73 -19.71
N HIS A 532 -1.45 24.70 -19.40
CA HIS A 532 -2.53 24.52 -20.37
C HIS A 532 -2.56 25.63 -21.40
N ALA A 533 -2.58 26.89 -20.95
CA ALA A 533 -2.63 28.03 -21.83
C ALA A 533 -1.37 28.16 -22.70
N ARG A 534 -0.17 27.84 -22.17
CA ARG A 534 1.06 27.78 -22.98
C ARG A 534 1.05 26.66 -24.02
N PHE A 535 0.50 25.50 -23.67
CA PHE A 535 0.32 24.40 -24.63
C PHE A 535 -0.63 24.79 -25.76
N SER A 536 -1.79 25.39 -25.44
CA SER A 536 -2.74 25.93 -26.43
C SER A 536 -2.08 26.98 -27.31
N LEU A 537 -1.31 27.90 -26.73
CA LEU A 537 -0.58 28.93 -27.48
C LEU A 537 0.41 28.32 -28.47
N GLY A 538 1.14 27.29 -28.06
CA GLY A 538 2.02 26.53 -28.95
C GLY A 538 1.28 25.93 -30.15
N ARG A 539 0.11 25.32 -29.92
CA ARG A 539 -0.73 24.79 -31.00
C ARG A 539 -1.27 25.87 -31.93
N ILE A 540 -1.68 27.01 -31.39
CA ILE A 540 -2.16 28.15 -32.19
C ILE A 540 -1.02 28.70 -33.06
N GLN A 541 0.20 28.82 -32.52
CA GLN A 541 1.36 29.27 -33.30
C GLN A 541 1.72 28.28 -34.42
N MET A 542 1.60 26.98 -34.19
CA MET A 542 1.75 25.97 -35.24
C MET A 542 0.76 26.19 -36.38
N ALA A 543 -0.53 26.42 -36.08
CA ALA A 543 -1.54 26.66 -37.11
C ALA A 543 -1.37 28.00 -37.85
N ARG A 544 -0.62 28.94 -37.26
CA ARG A 544 -0.23 30.21 -37.88
C ARG A 544 1.11 30.14 -38.62
N ALA A 545 1.66 28.94 -38.83
CA ALA A 545 2.95 28.69 -39.48
C ALA A 545 4.15 29.37 -38.80
N ASN A 546 4.12 29.49 -37.47
CA ASN A 546 5.22 30.01 -36.64
C ASN A 546 5.83 28.90 -35.75
N PRO A 547 6.53 27.89 -36.32
CA PRO A 547 6.99 26.72 -35.57
C PRO A 547 8.04 27.05 -34.49
N GLU A 548 8.86 28.08 -34.68
CA GLU A 548 9.83 28.52 -33.66
C GLU A 548 9.14 29.08 -32.41
N ALA A 549 8.15 29.96 -32.60
CA ALA A 549 7.35 30.50 -31.51
C ALA A 549 6.56 29.40 -30.80
N ALA A 550 6.04 28.43 -31.56
CA ALA A 550 5.39 27.25 -30.99
C ALA A 550 6.33 26.43 -30.10
N ALA A 551 7.56 26.18 -30.55
CA ALA A 551 8.54 25.41 -29.79
C ALA A 551 8.88 26.08 -28.44
N ILE A 552 9.01 27.41 -28.40
CA ILE A 552 9.26 28.17 -27.17
C ILE A 552 8.14 27.92 -26.14
N GLU A 553 6.89 28.06 -26.56
CA GLU A 553 5.74 27.91 -25.66
C GLU A 553 5.53 26.46 -25.21
N LEU A 554 5.80 25.49 -26.09
CA LEU A 554 5.74 24.06 -25.74
C LEU A 554 6.84 23.65 -24.78
N VAL A 555 8.05 24.22 -24.88
CA VAL A 555 9.11 24.03 -23.88
C VAL A 555 8.67 24.57 -22.52
N ARG A 556 8.09 25.77 -22.47
CA ARG A 556 7.59 26.37 -21.22
C ARG A 556 6.45 25.55 -20.62
N ALA A 557 5.49 25.10 -21.43
CA ALA A 557 4.40 24.23 -20.98
C ALA A 557 4.93 22.91 -20.39
N ARG A 558 5.92 22.30 -21.05
CA ARG A 558 6.55 21.06 -20.58
C ARG A 558 7.21 21.22 -19.21
N VAL A 559 7.95 22.31 -19.00
CA VAL A 559 8.60 22.58 -17.70
C VAL A 559 7.55 22.60 -16.58
N LEU A 560 6.41 23.24 -16.82
CA LEU A 560 5.32 23.28 -15.84
C LEU A 560 4.63 21.93 -15.65
N TYR A 561 4.34 21.17 -16.71
CA TYR A 561 3.76 19.83 -16.55
C TYR A 561 4.68 18.86 -15.81
N ARG A 562 5.99 18.99 -16.03
CA ARG A 562 7.00 18.21 -15.31
C ARG A 562 7.03 18.56 -13.82
N SER A 563 6.93 19.85 -13.45
CA SER A 563 6.85 20.25 -12.04
C SER A 563 5.55 19.84 -11.35
N LEU A 564 4.49 19.61 -12.13
CA LEU A 564 3.22 19.04 -11.65
C LEU A 564 3.21 17.50 -11.57
N ALA A 565 4.29 16.84 -11.98
CA ALA A 565 4.38 15.39 -12.13
C ALA A 565 3.24 14.81 -12.99
N TYR A 566 2.79 15.55 -14.01
CA TYR A 566 1.68 15.14 -14.89
C TYR A 566 2.22 14.50 -16.18
N GLY A 567 2.63 13.23 -16.08
CA GLY A 567 3.37 12.55 -17.14
C GLY A 567 2.64 12.48 -18.49
N SER A 568 1.34 12.19 -18.52
CA SER A 568 0.60 12.09 -19.79
C SER A 568 0.53 13.43 -20.53
N ARG A 569 0.38 14.54 -19.80
CA ARG A 569 0.43 15.90 -20.37
C ARG A 569 1.85 16.31 -20.78
N GLU A 570 2.87 15.90 -20.03
CA GLU A 570 4.28 16.08 -20.42
C GLU A 570 4.58 15.36 -21.75
N ALA A 571 4.18 14.08 -21.87
CA ALA A 571 4.36 13.28 -23.07
C ALA A 571 3.63 13.88 -24.29
N ARG A 572 2.37 14.32 -24.11
CA ARG A 572 1.62 15.02 -25.17
C ARG A 572 2.35 16.29 -25.63
N THR A 573 2.83 17.09 -24.68
CA THR A 573 3.55 18.33 -24.97
C THR A 573 4.84 18.07 -25.75
N LEU A 574 5.57 16.99 -25.41
CA LEU A 574 6.77 16.56 -26.12
C LEU A 574 6.51 16.13 -27.57
N VAL A 575 5.38 15.47 -27.84
CA VAL A 575 4.97 15.10 -29.21
C VAL A 575 4.71 16.36 -30.05
N TRP A 576 4.00 17.33 -29.50
CA TRP A 576 3.77 18.61 -30.18
C TRP A 576 5.06 19.42 -30.34
N LEU A 577 5.97 19.39 -29.35
CA LEU A 577 7.27 20.04 -29.44
C LEU A 577 8.12 19.42 -30.55
N ALA A 578 8.14 18.09 -30.67
CA ALA A 578 8.85 17.41 -31.75
C ALA A 578 8.33 17.83 -33.14
N LYS A 579 7.00 17.96 -33.28
CA LYS A 579 6.39 18.47 -34.51
C LYS A 579 6.86 19.89 -34.81
N ALA A 580 6.80 20.80 -33.85
CA ALA A 580 7.26 22.18 -34.01
C ALA A 580 8.75 22.26 -34.40
N LEU A 581 9.61 21.46 -33.75
CA LEU A 581 11.04 21.42 -34.02
C LEU A 581 11.34 20.91 -35.44
N ARG A 582 10.68 19.84 -35.88
CA ARG A 582 10.80 19.33 -37.25
C ARG A 582 10.35 20.36 -38.28
N ASP A 583 9.22 21.02 -38.05
CA ASP A 583 8.70 22.04 -38.98
C ASP A 583 9.60 23.30 -39.02
N SER A 584 10.48 23.48 -38.02
CA SER A 584 11.57 24.49 -38.01
C SER A 584 12.93 23.98 -38.50
N GLY A 585 13.03 22.75 -39.02
CA GLY A 585 14.28 22.15 -39.52
C GLY A 585 15.26 21.64 -38.45
N ARG A 586 14.82 21.51 -37.19
CA ARG A 586 15.63 21.08 -36.04
C ARG A 586 15.43 19.59 -35.74
N ASP A 587 15.79 18.74 -36.71
CA ASP A 587 15.48 17.31 -36.67
C ASP A 587 16.12 16.54 -35.50
N THR A 588 17.34 16.90 -35.12
CA THR A 588 18.05 16.27 -34.00
C THR A 588 17.33 16.50 -32.67
N GLU A 589 16.83 17.72 -32.45
CA GLU A 589 16.09 18.10 -31.25
C GLU A 589 14.67 17.53 -31.25
N SER A 590 14.05 17.45 -32.44
CA SER A 590 12.78 16.74 -32.63
C SER A 590 12.89 15.27 -32.22
N ALA A 591 13.94 14.57 -32.68
CA ALA A 591 14.20 13.17 -32.31
C ALA A 591 14.45 13.01 -30.80
N GLU A 592 15.11 13.96 -30.15
CA GLU A 592 15.28 13.98 -28.70
C GLU A 592 13.95 14.16 -27.96
N ALA A 593 13.09 15.07 -28.42
CA ALA A 593 11.77 15.28 -27.82
C ALA A 593 10.90 14.00 -27.87
N ILE A 594 10.91 13.27 -28.99
CA ILE A 594 10.23 11.97 -29.09
C ILE A 594 10.85 10.92 -28.15
N ARG A 595 12.18 10.86 -28.05
CA ARG A 595 12.86 9.95 -27.11
C ARG A 595 12.46 10.21 -25.67
N GLN A 596 12.36 11.47 -25.29
CA GLN A 596 11.90 11.88 -23.97
C GLN A 596 10.42 11.53 -23.76
N ALA A 597 9.55 11.70 -24.77
CA ALA A 597 8.15 11.30 -24.68
C ALA A 597 8.01 9.79 -24.42
N ARG A 598 8.79 8.96 -25.14
CA ARG A 598 8.87 7.51 -24.92
C ARG A 598 9.31 7.16 -23.50
N ALA A 599 10.30 7.86 -22.96
CA ALA A 599 10.77 7.65 -21.59
C ALA A 599 9.72 8.02 -20.53
N VAL A 600 8.92 9.06 -20.78
CA VAL A 600 7.78 9.41 -19.91
C VAL A 600 6.71 8.33 -19.98
N LEU A 601 6.30 7.89 -21.17
CA LEU A 601 5.27 6.85 -21.36
C LEU A 601 5.69 5.52 -20.71
N ARG A 602 6.96 5.11 -20.84
CA ARG A 602 7.48 3.91 -20.14
C ARG A 602 7.34 4.01 -18.63
N ARG A 603 7.62 5.18 -18.04
CA ARG A 603 7.48 5.39 -16.59
C ARG A 603 6.02 5.36 -16.14
N LEU A 604 5.08 5.66 -17.03
CA LEU A 604 3.63 5.52 -16.78
C LEU A 604 3.13 4.08 -16.95
N GLY A 605 3.99 3.14 -17.36
CA GLY A 605 3.60 1.74 -17.56
C GLY A 605 2.93 1.46 -18.90
N GLU A 606 3.02 2.38 -19.88
CA GLU A 606 2.48 2.15 -21.23
C GLU A 606 3.22 0.99 -21.92
N THR A 607 2.44 -0.01 -22.33
CA THR A 607 2.96 -1.27 -22.89
C THR A 607 3.23 -1.16 -24.40
N ASP A 608 2.35 -0.45 -25.13
CA ASP A 608 2.53 -0.11 -26.54
C ASP A 608 2.81 1.39 -26.70
N ILE A 609 4.11 1.72 -26.65
CA ILE A 609 4.58 3.10 -26.71
C ILE A 609 4.31 3.72 -28.09
N ASP A 610 4.38 2.94 -29.17
CA ASP A 610 4.19 3.46 -30.51
C ASP A 610 2.72 3.82 -30.74
N ALA A 611 1.80 2.93 -30.36
CA ALA A 611 0.37 3.25 -30.38
C ALA A 611 0.02 4.42 -29.45
N ALA A 612 0.67 4.53 -28.29
CA ALA A 612 0.48 5.67 -27.38
C ALA A 612 0.95 6.99 -28.02
N LEU A 613 2.10 7.01 -28.69
CA LEU A 613 2.56 8.20 -29.42
C LEU A 613 1.62 8.59 -30.55
N ASP A 614 1.13 7.63 -31.34
CA ASP A 614 0.18 7.88 -32.42
C ASP A 614 -1.13 8.47 -31.89
N ARG A 615 -1.66 7.94 -30.76
CA ARG A 615 -2.82 8.52 -30.07
C ARG A 615 -2.56 9.98 -29.68
N LEU A 616 -1.38 10.30 -29.15
CA LEU A 616 -1.01 11.66 -28.73
C LEU A 616 -0.89 12.67 -29.90
N VAL A 617 -0.57 12.20 -31.11
CA VAL A 617 -0.54 13.03 -32.32
C VAL A 617 -1.96 13.42 -32.76
N HIS A 618 -2.93 12.52 -32.58
CA HIS A 618 -4.29 12.67 -33.09
C HIS A 618 -5.32 13.19 -32.07
N LEU A 619 -4.94 13.27 -30.79
CA LEU A 619 -5.76 13.90 -29.75
C LEU A 619 -5.92 15.41 -30.01
N ARG A 620 -7.14 15.81 -30.37
CA ARG A 620 -7.56 17.21 -30.57
C ARG A 620 -7.49 18.03 -29.29
#